data_AF-A0A3P6REU6-F1
#
_entry.id   AF-A0A3P6REU6-F1
#
_cell.length_a   1.000
_cell.length_b   1.000
_cell.length_c   1.000
_cell.angle_alpha   90.00
_cell.angle_beta   90.00
_cell.angle_gamma   90.00
#
_symmetry.space_group_name_H-M   'P 1'
#
loop_
_entity.id
_entity.type
_entity.pdbx_description
1 polymer ?
#
loop_
_entity_poly.entity_id
_entity_poly.type
_entity_poly.pdbx_seq_one_letter_code
_entity_poly.pdbx_strand_id
1 'polypeptide(L)'
;MSFFLDLIPLCKVAENRLRNGFACIRPPGHHSERDQAMGFCFFNNVAITARYLQNKYPQQCARIAIIDWDVHHGNGTQLCFEEDPNVLYLSLHRHDNGNFFPGTGAVTEIGRGAGKGFSVNVPFSGGVMRDADYLAAWRVIVQPILEQFQPTFILVSAGFDACCGHPNALGGYDTVV
;
A
#
# COMPACT_ATOMS: atom_id res chain seq x y z
N MET A 1 26.33 -0.10 5.98
CA MET A 1 25.45 -1.29 5.81
C MET A 1 24.06 -0.94 6.35
N SER A 2 23.30 -0.13 5.63
CA SER A 2 22.02 0.47 6.07
C SER A 2 20.90 0.14 5.08
N PHE A 3 20.75 -1.14 4.74
CA PHE A 3 19.86 -1.57 3.64
C PHE A 3 18.41 -1.85 4.06
N PHE A 4 18.09 -1.83 5.36
CA PHE A 4 16.76 -2.25 5.81
C PHE A 4 15.75 -1.10 5.92
N LEU A 5 16.14 0.10 6.36
CA LEU A 5 15.23 1.23 6.54
C LEU A 5 16.01 2.56 6.46
N ASP A 6 16.34 3.05 5.26
CA ASP A 6 16.87 4.42 5.15
C ASP A 6 15.71 5.44 5.23
N LEU A 7 15.37 5.83 6.45
CA LEU A 7 14.32 6.81 6.75
C LEU A 7 14.79 8.26 6.54
N ILE A 8 16.09 8.49 6.27
CA ILE A 8 16.66 9.83 6.16
C ILE A 8 16.06 10.62 4.98
N PRO A 9 15.92 10.06 3.77
CA PRO A 9 15.24 10.74 2.67
C PRO A 9 13.79 11.10 2.99
N LEU A 10 13.07 10.23 3.70
CA LEU A 10 11.65 10.44 4.06
C LEU A 10 11.48 11.56 5.09
N CYS A 11 12.39 11.66 6.07
CA CYS A 11 12.44 12.82 6.98
C CYS A 11 12.61 14.12 6.20
N LYS A 12 13.48 14.14 5.18
CA LYS A 12 13.69 15.33 4.34
C LYS A 12 12.45 15.68 3.51
N VAL A 13 11.65 14.70 3.09
CA VAL A 13 10.36 14.97 2.44
C VAL A 13 9.37 15.55 3.46
N ALA A 14 9.25 14.97 4.65
CA ALA A 14 8.37 15.49 5.72
C ALA A 14 8.75 16.91 6.19
N GLU A 15 10.04 17.24 6.15
CA GLU A 15 10.58 18.57 6.45
C GLU A 15 10.49 19.56 5.26
N ASN A 16 9.89 19.18 4.13
CA ASN A 16 9.85 19.96 2.88
C ASN A 16 11.23 20.34 2.33
N ARG A 17 12.28 19.59 2.68
CA ARG A 17 13.65 19.75 2.14
C ARG A 17 13.85 19.01 0.81
N LEU A 18 13.02 18.01 0.55
CA LEU A 18 12.86 17.33 -0.73
C LEU A 18 11.39 17.33 -1.12
N ARG A 19 11.10 17.41 -2.43
CA ARG A 19 9.72 17.39 -2.93
C ARG A 19 9.10 16.00 -2.85
N ASN A 20 9.88 14.96 -3.15
CA ASN A 20 9.49 13.56 -3.16
C ASN A 20 10.73 12.67 -3.01
N GLY A 21 10.52 11.35 -2.98
CA GLY A 21 11.60 10.37 -2.94
C GLY A 21 11.13 9.00 -3.42
N PHE A 22 12.07 8.17 -3.85
CA PHE A 22 11.85 6.77 -4.21
C PHE A 22 12.91 5.91 -3.53
N ALA A 23 12.49 4.82 -2.87
CA ALA A 23 13.37 3.94 -2.12
C ALA A 23 13.60 2.64 -2.91
N CYS A 24 14.79 2.48 -3.48
CA CYS A 24 15.20 1.23 -4.14
C CYS A 24 15.69 0.22 -3.09
N ILE A 25 14.74 -0.43 -2.38
CA ILE A 25 15.03 -1.32 -1.24
C ILE A 25 14.55 -2.75 -1.48
N ARG A 26 15.18 -3.70 -0.77
CA ARG A 26 14.79 -5.11 -0.69
C ARG A 26 15.25 -5.73 0.64
N PRO A 27 14.60 -6.78 1.18
CA PRO A 27 13.38 -7.45 0.68
C PRO A 27 12.11 -6.58 0.73
N PRO A 28 10.98 -6.99 0.10
CA PRO A 28 9.70 -6.30 0.25
C PRO A 28 9.19 -6.36 1.70
N GLY A 29 8.08 -5.65 1.98
CA GLY A 29 7.58 -5.51 3.36
C GLY A 29 6.08 -5.66 3.58
N HIS A 30 5.22 -5.41 2.59
CA HIS A 30 3.78 -5.24 2.81
C HIS A 30 3.02 -6.51 3.27
N HIS A 31 3.61 -7.70 3.14
CA HIS A 31 3.07 -8.96 3.66
C HIS A 31 3.52 -9.30 5.07
N SER A 32 4.48 -8.55 5.64
CA SER A 32 4.94 -8.80 7.01
C SER A 32 3.90 -8.31 8.01
N GLU A 33 3.35 -9.25 8.77
CA GLU A 33 2.41 -8.98 9.87
C GLU A 33 3.17 -8.68 11.17
N ARG A 34 2.44 -8.51 12.28
CA ARG A 34 3.02 -8.17 13.60
C ARG A 34 4.00 -9.23 14.09
N ASP A 35 3.64 -10.49 13.94
CA ASP A 35 4.34 -11.65 14.49
C ASP A 35 4.62 -12.74 13.42
N GLN A 36 4.40 -12.42 12.15
CA GLN A 36 4.59 -13.35 11.03
C GLN A 36 5.31 -12.69 9.85
N ALA A 37 6.43 -13.29 9.44
CA ALA A 37 7.07 -13.04 8.16
C ALA A 37 6.48 -13.97 7.09
N MET A 38 6.10 -13.43 5.93
CA MET A 38 5.54 -14.19 4.81
C MET A 38 5.68 -13.43 3.48
N GLY A 39 5.47 -14.11 2.34
CA GLY A 39 5.53 -13.45 1.03
C GLY A 39 6.85 -12.71 0.77
N PHE A 40 7.97 -13.32 1.18
CA PHE A 40 9.33 -12.73 1.14
C PHE A 40 9.56 -11.51 2.04
N CYS A 41 8.56 -11.10 2.83
CA CYS A 41 8.60 -9.93 3.70
C CYS A 41 8.95 -10.33 5.15
N PHE A 42 9.92 -9.63 5.75
CA PHE A 42 10.35 -9.83 7.14
C PHE A 42 10.00 -8.67 8.06
N PHE A 43 9.99 -7.45 7.51
CA PHE A 43 9.60 -6.23 8.21
C PHE A 43 8.78 -5.37 7.25
N ASN A 44 7.71 -4.76 7.75
CA ASN A 44 6.87 -3.90 6.93
C ASN A 44 7.46 -2.49 6.83
N ASN A 45 8.30 -2.27 5.81
CA ASN A 45 9.03 -1.01 5.59
C ASN A 45 8.11 0.23 5.60
N VAL A 46 6.98 0.15 4.90
CA VAL A 46 6.03 1.27 4.74
C VAL A 46 5.25 1.50 6.03
N ALA A 47 4.76 0.45 6.69
CA ALA A 47 4.05 0.59 7.95
C ALA A 47 4.94 1.16 9.07
N ILE A 48 6.18 0.68 9.17
CA ILE A 48 7.19 1.22 10.11
C ILE A 48 7.45 2.70 9.81
N THR A 49 7.60 3.05 8.53
CA THR A 49 7.79 4.45 8.10
C THR A 49 6.61 5.33 8.51
N ALA A 50 5.37 4.90 8.24
CA ALA A 50 4.18 5.66 8.59
C ALA A 50 4.11 5.94 10.11
N ARG A 51 4.34 4.91 10.94
CA ARG A 51 4.37 5.07 12.40
C ARG A 51 5.51 5.96 12.88
N TYR A 52 6.70 5.82 12.29
CA TYR A 52 7.84 6.68 12.61
C TYR A 52 7.53 8.15 12.29
N LEU A 53 6.95 8.44 11.13
CA LEU A 53 6.61 9.79 10.70
C LEU A 53 5.50 10.41 11.56
N GLN A 54 4.44 9.66 11.89
CA GLN A 54 3.40 10.12 12.83
C GLN A 54 3.98 10.49 14.19
N ASN A 55 4.91 9.68 14.71
CA ASN A 55 5.52 9.94 16.03
C ASN A 55 6.49 11.13 16.00
N LYS A 56 7.28 11.27 14.94
CA LYS A 56 8.32 12.29 14.85
C LYS A 56 7.82 13.65 14.36
N TYR A 57 6.84 13.63 13.46
CA TYR A 57 6.27 14.82 12.80
C TYR A 57 4.73 14.82 12.94
N PRO A 58 4.19 14.85 14.17
CA PRO A 58 2.75 14.65 14.41
C PRO A 58 1.85 15.71 13.78
N GLN A 59 2.39 16.89 13.44
CA GLN A 59 1.64 17.93 12.72
C GLN A 59 1.68 17.73 11.20
N GLN A 60 2.86 17.39 10.65
CA GLN A 60 3.08 17.24 9.21
C GLN A 60 2.57 15.89 8.67
N CYS A 61 2.50 14.88 9.54
CA CYS A 61 2.14 13.50 9.20
C CYS A 61 0.93 13.02 10.00
N ALA A 62 0.03 13.93 10.37
CA ALA A 62 -1.17 13.62 11.16
C ALA A 62 -2.12 12.66 10.43
N ARG A 63 -2.26 12.79 9.10
CA ARG A 63 -3.03 11.90 8.23
C ARG A 63 -2.14 11.37 7.12
N ILE A 64 -1.95 10.05 7.08
CA ILE A 64 -1.10 9.40 6.07
C ILE A 64 -1.99 8.55 5.16
N ALA A 65 -1.86 8.70 3.84
CA ALA A 65 -2.39 7.71 2.90
C ALA A 65 -1.27 6.76 2.48
N ILE A 66 -1.53 5.46 2.57
CA ILE A 66 -0.68 4.41 2.03
C ILE A 66 -1.40 3.83 0.81
N ILE A 67 -0.80 4.01 -0.36
CA ILE A 67 -1.31 3.46 -1.62
C ILE A 67 -0.45 2.24 -1.96
N ASP A 68 -1.06 1.08 -2.04
CA ASP A 68 -0.42 -0.18 -2.40
C ASP A 68 -0.91 -0.61 -3.79
N TRP A 69 0.00 -0.56 -4.77
CA TRP A 69 -0.30 -0.96 -6.15
C TRP A 69 0.43 -2.24 -6.56
N ASP A 70 1.12 -2.89 -5.63
CA ASP A 70 1.60 -4.25 -5.84
C ASP A 70 0.42 -5.15 -6.23
N VAL A 71 0.65 -6.11 -7.14
CA VAL A 71 -0.44 -6.96 -7.63
C VAL A 71 -1.03 -7.84 -6.51
N HIS A 72 -0.30 -8.02 -5.41
CA HIS A 72 -0.75 -8.75 -4.23
C HIS A 72 -1.28 -7.80 -3.17
N HIS A 73 -2.30 -8.26 -2.44
CA HIS A 73 -2.82 -7.51 -1.29
C HIS A 73 -1.75 -7.41 -0.17
N GLY A 74 -1.44 -6.18 0.26
CA GLY A 74 -0.55 -5.89 1.39
C GLY A 74 -1.20 -6.17 2.76
N ASN A 75 -1.51 -7.44 3.05
CA ASN A 75 -2.17 -7.90 4.28
C ASN A 75 -1.52 -7.39 5.57
N GLY A 76 -0.19 -7.38 5.63
CA GLY A 76 0.55 -6.89 6.79
C GLY A 76 0.34 -5.40 7.02
N THR A 77 0.29 -4.61 5.94
CA THR A 77 0.01 -3.18 6.02
C THR A 77 -1.43 -2.93 6.48
N GLN A 78 -2.41 -3.62 5.90
CA GLN A 78 -3.81 -3.51 6.32
C GLN A 78 -3.94 -3.74 7.83
N LEU A 79 -3.47 -4.89 8.32
CA LEU A 79 -3.56 -5.28 9.72
C LEU A 79 -2.88 -4.28 10.68
N CYS A 80 -1.81 -3.60 10.25
CA CYS A 80 -1.15 -2.57 11.07
C CYS A 80 -2.03 -1.34 11.35
N PHE A 81 -3.02 -1.08 10.50
CA PHE A 81 -3.81 0.15 10.52
C PHE A 81 -5.33 -0.07 10.55
N GLU A 82 -5.82 -1.32 10.63
CA GLU A 82 -7.27 -1.63 10.57
C GLU A 82 -8.13 -0.83 11.57
N GLU A 83 -7.58 -0.45 12.73
CA GLU A 83 -8.30 0.32 13.75
C GLU A 83 -7.98 1.82 13.77
N ASP A 84 -7.12 2.32 12.88
CA ASP A 84 -6.59 3.68 12.91
C ASP A 84 -7.22 4.60 11.85
N PRO A 85 -8.08 5.56 12.23
CA PRO A 85 -8.69 6.49 11.28
C PRO A 85 -7.73 7.54 10.71
N ASN A 86 -6.50 7.64 11.24
CA ASN A 86 -5.50 8.60 10.76
C ASN A 86 -4.61 8.03 9.66
N VAL A 87 -4.77 6.75 9.32
CA VAL A 87 -4.06 6.10 8.21
C VAL A 87 -5.07 5.49 7.26
N LEU A 88 -5.13 6.03 6.06
CA LEU A 88 -5.91 5.47 4.96
C LEU A 88 -5.04 4.45 4.22
N TYR A 89 -5.44 3.19 4.20
CA TYR A 89 -4.82 2.15 3.39
C TYR A 89 -5.68 1.87 2.16
N LEU A 90 -5.09 2.01 0.97
CA LEU A 90 -5.71 1.79 -0.33
C LEU A 90 -4.91 0.72 -1.08
N SER A 91 -5.55 -0.38 -1.48
CA SER A 91 -4.86 -1.46 -2.18
C SER A 91 -5.56 -1.83 -3.48
N LEU A 92 -4.80 -1.89 -4.58
CA LEU A 92 -5.26 -2.35 -5.89
C LEU A 92 -4.55 -3.66 -6.22
N HIS A 93 -5.26 -4.78 -6.14
CA HIS A 93 -4.62 -6.09 -6.20
C HIS A 93 -5.48 -7.10 -6.96
N ARG A 94 -4.82 -8.14 -7.48
CA ARG A 94 -5.48 -9.34 -7.98
C ARG A 94 -5.98 -10.15 -6.79
N HIS A 95 -7.27 -10.44 -6.78
CA HIS A 95 -7.91 -11.17 -5.70
C HIS A 95 -8.49 -12.50 -6.19
N ASP A 96 -9.07 -12.53 -7.40
CA ASP A 96 -9.73 -13.71 -7.98
C ASP A 96 -10.63 -14.43 -6.97
N ASN A 97 -11.50 -13.67 -6.30
CA ASN A 97 -12.37 -14.15 -5.22
C ASN A 97 -11.64 -14.92 -4.10
N GLY A 98 -10.45 -14.47 -3.71
CA GLY A 98 -9.62 -15.06 -2.66
C GLY A 98 -8.71 -16.19 -3.13
N ASN A 99 -8.65 -16.47 -4.44
CA ASN A 99 -7.84 -17.55 -5.01
C ASN A 99 -6.45 -17.10 -5.51
N PHE A 100 -6.10 -15.83 -5.32
CA PHE A 100 -4.77 -15.30 -5.61
C PHE A 100 -4.05 -14.94 -4.30
N PHE A 101 -2.73 -15.16 -4.24
CA PHE A 101 -1.95 -14.87 -3.04
C PHE A 101 -2.10 -13.39 -2.62
N PRO A 102 -2.24 -13.06 -1.32
CA PRO A 102 -2.30 -13.96 -0.15
C PRO A 102 -3.70 -14.48 0.20
N GLY A 103 -4.73 -14.16 -0.58
CA GLY A 103 -6.12 -14.60 -0.37
C GLY A 103 -6.96 -13.69 0.53
N THR A 104 -6.37 -12.60 1.05
CA THR A 104 -7.05 -11.55 1.84
C THR A 104 -7.28 -10.30 0.98
N GLY A 105 -7.93 -9.28 1.55
CA GLY A 105 -8.17 -8.01 0.85
C GLY A 105 -9.53 -7.98 0.14
N ALA A 106 -10.52 -8.70 0.65
CA ALA A 106 -11.87 -8.63 0.10
C ALA A 106 -12.44 -7.21 0.23
N VAL A 107 -13.37 -6.86 -0.67
CA VAL A 107 -14.02 -5.52 -0.69
C VAL A 107 -14.77 -5.19 0.61
N THR A 108 -15.15 -6.22 1.38
CA THR A 108 -15.84 -6.09 2.68
C THR A 108 -14.90 -5.84 3.85
N GLU A 109 -13.60 -6.00 3.68
CA GLU A 109 -12.58 -5.74 4.70
C GLU A 109 -12.29 -4.23 4.78
N ILE A 110 -13.18 -3.51 5.46
CA ILE A 110 -13.18 -2.03 5.48
C ILE A 110 -12.55 -1.43 6.74
N GLY A 111 -11.74 -2.19 7.48
CA GLY A 111 -11.23 -1.78 8.80
C GLY A 111 -12.22 -2.04 9.94
N ARG A 112 -11.78 -1.75 11.17
CA ARG A 112 -12.44 -2.09 12.44
C ARG A 112 -12.49 -0.89 13.37
N GLY A 113 -13.40 -0.91 14.35
CA GLY A 113 -13.48 0.13 15.37
C GLY A 113 -13.55 1.53 14.78
N ALA A 114 -12.63 2.41 15.21
CA ALA A 114 -12.52 3.77 14.70
C ALA A 114 -11.97 3.84 13.26
N GLY A 115 -11.18 2.85 12.82
CA GLY A 115 -10.63 2.73 11.47
C GLY A 115 -11.60 2.20 10.42
N LYS A 116 -12.87 1.94 10.77
CA LYS A 116 -13.87 1.51 9.79
C LYS A 116 -14.08 2.59 8.72
N GLY A 117 -13.89 2.20 7.45
CA GLY A 117 -13.89 3.07 6.27
C GLY A 117 -12.50 3.52 5.82
N PHE A 118 -11.43 3.20 6.55
CA PHE A 118 -10.05 3.63 6.24
C PHE A 118 -9.16 2.50 5.70
N SER A 119 -9.69 1.29 5.54
CA SER A 119 -9.14 0.27 4.64
C SER A 119 -10.02 0.17 3.41
N VAL A 120 -9.43 0.38 2.23
CA VAL A 120 -10.13 0.38 0.96
C VAL A 120 -9.43 -0.58 0.01
N ASN A 121 -10.08 -1.72 -0.21
CA ASN A 121 -9.60 -2.74 -1.12
C ASN A 121 -10.31 -2.62 -2.48
N VAL A 122 -9.51 -2.61 -3.56
CA VAL A 122 -9.96 -2.75 -4.95
C VAL A 122 -9.53 -4.14 -5.43
N PRO A 123 -10.28 -5.20 -5.08
CA PRO A 123 -9.95 -6.57 -5.43
C PRO A 123 -10.40 -6.87 -6.86
N PHE A 124 -9.47 -6.84 -7.80
CA PHE A 124 -9.74 -7.25 -9.18
C PHE A 124 -10.00 -8.76 -9.25
N SER A 125 -11.02 -9.16 -10.02
CA SER A 125 -11.38 -10.56 -10.25
C SER A 125 -11.95 -10.71 -11.66
N GLY A 126 -11.73 -11.86 -12.29
CA GLY A 126 -12.41 -12.22 -13.54
C GLY A 126 -11.64 -11.92 -14.84
N GLY A 127 -10.32 -11.70 -14.78
CA GLY A 127 -9.50 -11.59 -15.98
C GLY A 127 -8.14 -10.94 -15.77
N VAL A 128 -7.44 -10.72 -16.88
CA VAL A 128 -6.18 -9.97 -16.95
C VAL A 128 -6.50 -8.48 -17.01
N MET A 129 -6.10 -7.73 -15.98
CA MET A 129 -6.25 -6.27 -15.94
C MET A 129 -5.14 -5.58 -16.74
N ARG A 130 -5.47 -4.41 -17.29
CA ARG A 130 -4.59 -3.54 -18.09
C ARG A 130 -4.63 -2.10 -17.58
N ASP A 131 -3.89 -1.22 -18.25
CA ASP A 131 -3.83 0.22 -17.90
C ASP A 131 -5.22 0.85 -17.75
N ALA A 132 -6.13 0.56 -18.68
CA ALA A 132 -7.48 1.14 -18.66
C ALA A 132 -8.24 0.78 -17.38
N ASP A 133 -8.06 -0.42 -16.85
CA ASP A 133 -8.72 -0.90 -15.64
C ASP A 133 -8.14 -0.20 -14.40
N TYR A 134 -6.81 -0.08 -14.31
CA TYR A 134 -6.13 0.65 -13.24
C TYR A 134 -6.45 2.15 -13.28
N LEU A 135 -6.47 2.77 -14.47
CA LEU A 135 -6.85 4.17 -14.64
C LEU A 135 -8.31 4.42 -14.28
N ALA A 136 -9.21 3.50 -14.61
CA ALA A 136 -10.62 3.58 -14.21
C ALA A 136 -10.76 3.46 -12.69
N ALA A 137 -10.12 2.48 -12.06
CA ALA A 137 -10.10 2.33 -10.61
C ALA A 137 -9.51 3.56 -9.92
N TRP A 138 -8.43 4.12 -10.47
CA TRP A 138 -7.83 5.35 -9.96
C TRP A 138 -8.81 6.52 -9.99
N ARG A 139 -9.42 6.77 -11.15
CA ARG A 139 -10.33 7.90 -11.38
C ARG A 139 -11.62 7.79 -10.56
N VAL A 140 -12.17 6.58 -10.41
CA VAL A 140 -13.50 6.36 -9.80
C VAL A 140 -13.41 6.09 -8.30
N ILE A 141 -12.30 5.52 -7.82
CA ILE A 141 -12.16 5.07 -6.43
C ILE A 141 -11.03 5.82 -5.73
N VAL A 142 -9.79 5.66 -6.21
CA VAL A 142 -8.59 6.11 -5.47
C VAL A 142 -8.57 7.64 -5.32
N GLN A 143 -8.67 8.36 -6.43
CA GLN A 143 -8.59 9.83 -6.43
C GLN A 143 -9.72 10.46 -5.59
N PRO A 144 -11.01 10.12 -5.76
CA PRO A 144 -12.08 10.69 -4.93
C PRO A 144 -11.89 10.45 -3.43
N ILE A 145 -11.41 9.26 -3.04
CA ILE A 145 -11.17 8.92 -1.63
C ILE A 145 -9.99 9.73 -1.09
N LEU A 146 -8.90 9.89 -1.85
CA LEU A 146 -7.78 10.74 -1.45
C LEU A 146 -8.19 12.22 -1.31
N GLU A 147 -9.02 12.72 -2.23
CA GLU A 147 -9.58 14.07 -2.18
C GLU A 147 -10.48 14.25 -0.94
N GLN A 148 -11.21 13.23 -0.52
CA GLN A 148 -12.02 13.30 0.70
C GLN A 148 -11.16 13.18 1.97
N PHE A 149 -10.18 12.29 1.99
CA PHE A 149 -9.33 12.04 3.16
C PHE A 149 -8.34 13.18 3.43
N GLN A 150 -7.93 13.92 2.40
CA GLN A 150 -6.98 15.03 2.48
C GLN A 150 -5.71 14.64 3.27
N PRO A 151 -4.93 13.64 2.78
CA PRO A 151 -3.73 13.20 3.46
C PRO A 151 -2.71 14.33 3.56
N THR A 152 -2.01 14.40 4.69
CA THR A 152 -0.87 15.31 4.90
C THR A 152 0.44 14.72 4.40
N PHE A 153 0.49 13.40 4.22
CA PHE A 153 1.63 12.68 3.67
C PHE A 153 1.15 11.44 2.89
N ILE A 154 1.81 11.11 1.79
CA ILE A 154 1.50 9.93 0.97
C ILE A 154 2.72 9.01 0.95
N LEU A 155 2.49 7.73 1.22
CA LEU A 155 3.44 6.65 1.05
C LEU A 155 2.90 5.69 -0.02
N VAL A 156 3.79 5.10 -0.80
CA VAL A 156 3.41 4.13 -1.85
C VAL A 156 4.19 2.83 -1.64
N SER A 157 3.48 1.71 -1.48
CA SER A 157 4.04 0.37 -1.65
C SER A 157 4.08 0.08 -3.14
N ALA A 158 5.22 0.38 -3.75
CA ALA A 158 5.35 0.39 -5.22
C ALA A 158 5.86 -0.95 -5.78
N GLY A 159 5.03 -1.99 -5.74
CA GLY A 159 5.27 -3.24 -6.47
C GLY A 159 5.12 -3.05 -7.98
N PHE A 160 5.82 -3.85 -8.79
CA PHE A 160 5.76 -3.76 -10.26
C PHE A 160 5.39 -5.08 -10.94
N ASP A 161 4.90 -6.05 -10.17
CA ASP A 161 4.50 -7.38 -10.62
C ASP A 161 3.13 -7.42 -11.33
N ALA A 162 2.36 -6.33 -11.29
CA ALA A 162 1.21 -6.12 -12.17
C ALA A 162 1.62 -5.83 -13.63
N CYS A 163 2.88 -5.44 -13.88
CA CYS A 163 3.33 -5.06 -15.21
C CYS A 163 3.43 -6.27 -16.14
N CYS A 164 3.31 -5.99 -17.44
CA CYS A 164 3.53 -6.99 -18.48
C CYS A 164 4.88 -7.73 -18.29
N GLY A 165 4.91 -9.02 -18.59
CA GLY A 165 6.12 -9.85 -18.47
C GLY A 165 6.22 -10.70 -17.20
N HIS A 166 5.31 -10.51 -16.22
CA HIS A 166 5.22 -11.39 -15.06
C HIS A 166 4.34 -12.62 -15.35
N PRO A 167 4.74 -13.83 -14.93
CA PRO A 167 3.95 -15.03 -15.16
C PRO A 167 2.63 -15.00 -14.38
N ASN A 168 1.62 -15.72 -14.87
CA ASN A 168 0.29 -15.77 -14.24
C ASN A 168 0.28 -16.22 -12.77
N ALA A 169 1.28 -16.97 -12.33
CA ALA A 169 1.41 -17.42 -10.95
C ALA A 169 1.92 -16.33 -9.99
N LEU A 170 2.57 -15.28 -10.51
CA LEU A 170 3.13 -14.18 -9.72
C LEU A 170 2.35 -12.87 -9.90
N GLY A 171 1.78 -12.62 -11.07
CA GLY A 171 0.97 -11.41 -11.30
C GLY A 171 -0.04 -11.69 -12.39
N GLY A 172 0.43 -11.77 -13.64
CA GLY A 172 -0.41 -12.13 -14.79
C GLY A 172 -1.28 -10.99 -15.31
N TYR A 173 -0.96 -9.75 -14.93
CA TYR A 173 -1.55 -8.54 -15.51
C TYR A 173 -0.66 -7.98 -16.63
N ASP A 174 -1.24 -7.06 -17.38
CA ASP A 174 -0.64 -6.47 -18.58
C ASP A 174 -0.75 -4.94 -18.49
N THR A 175 -0.20 -4.39 -17.41
CA THR A 175 -0.04 -2.95 -17.25
C THR A 175 1.33 -2.50 -17.74
N VAL A 176 1.43 -1.25 -18.18
CA VAL A 176 2.68 -0.53 -18.39
C VAL A 176 2.70 0.68 -17.44
N VAL A 177 3.75 0.73 -16.61
CA VAL A 177 4.00 1.86 -15.69
C VAL A 177 4.39 3.10 -16.48
#